data_AF-A0A817RNN7-F1
#
_entry.id   AF-A0A817RNN7-F1
#
_cell.length_a   1.000
_cell.length_b   1.000
_cell.length_c   1.000
_cell.angle_alpha   90.00
_cell.angle_beta   90.00
_cell.angle_gamma   90.00
#
_symmetry.space_group_name_H-M   'P 1'
#
loop_
_entity.id
_entity.type
_entity.pdbx_description
1 polymer ?
#
loop_
_entity_poly.entity_id
_entity_poly.type
_entity_poly.pdbx_seq_one_letter_code
_entity_poly.pdbx_strand_id
1 'polypeptide(L)'
;MCNFITEQELLNYTYPLYYRTDEEYINYDLFKNFSLKLIKSELCDTRIDTFTRLQQGELTLDEFVKDHTRFLRSWAEPSLRETLERNNHRSNEGVETLLDQFWNLYEREVKELLNQFDLCCFYAYLILKKDLI
;
A
#
# COMPACT_ATOMS: atom_id res chain seq x y z
N MET A 1 -1.23 7.84 -18.13
CA MET A 1 -2.30 6.82 -18.11
C MET A 1 -1.70 5.52 -18.67
N CYS A 2 -1.83 4.39 -17.99
CA CYS A 2 -1.21 3.12 -18.37
C CYS A 2 -1.87 2.53 -19.62
N ASN A 3 -1.39 2.87 -20.82
CA ASN A 3 -2.00 2.42 -22.09
C ASN A 3 -1.85 0.90 -22.37
N PHE A 4 -1.28 0.13 -21.45
CA PHE A 4 -0.98 -1.30 -21.58
C PHE A 4 -1.87 -2.21 -20.73
N ILE A 5 -2.66 -1.65 -19.81
CA ILE A 5 -3.72 -2.35 -19.05
C ILE A 5 -5.06 -1.92 -19.63
N THR A 6 -5.93 -2.87 -19.93
CA THR A 6 -7.27 -2.58 -20.48
C THR A 6 -8.20 -1.99 -19.42
N GLU A 7 -9.23 -1.26 -19.85
CA GLU A 7 -10.24 -0.70 -18.94
C GLU A 7 -10.93 -1.77 -18.09
N GLN A 8 -11.25 -2.93 -18.68
CA GLN A 8 -11.85 -4.06 -17.96
C GLN A 8 -10.90 -4.62 -16.89
N GLU A 9 -9.60 -4.69 -17.16
CA GLU A 9 -8.61 -5.12 -16.17
C GLU A 9 -8.47 -4.12 -15.03
N LEU A 10 -8.55 -2.81 -15.32
CA LEU A 10 -8.57 -1.77 -14.29
C LEU A 10 -9.83 -1.86 -13.42
N LEU A 11 -11.00 -2.10 -14.02
CA LEU A 11 -12.27 -2.28 -13.30
C LEU A 11 -12.26 -3.52 -12.40
N ASN A 12 -11.55 -4.57 -12.82
CA ASN A 12 -11.44 -5.82 -12.08
C ASN A 12 -10.27 -5.83 -11.10
N TYR A 13 -9.42 -4.79 -11.10
CA TYR A 13 -8.35 -4.63 -10.13
C TYR A 13 -8.87 -3.85 -8.92
N THR A 14 -8.99 -4.51 -7.78
CA THR A 14 -9.21 -3.85 -6.50
C THR A 14 -7.99 -4.10 -5.64
N TYR A 15 -7.31 -3.03 -5.22
CA TYR A 15 -6.29 -3.15 -4.19
C TYR A 15 -7.01 -3.35 -2.85
N PRO A 16 -6.90 -4.51 -2.17
CA PRO A 16 -7.75 -4.86 -1.02
C PRO A 16 -7.23 -4.22 0.26
N LEU A 17 -7.01 -2.90 0.23
CA LEU A 17 -6.47 -2.13 1.32
C LEU A 17 -7.42 -0.98 1.67
N TYR A 18 -7.81 -0.92 2.93
CA TYR A 18 -8.63 0.15 3.48
C TYR A 18 -7.90 0.78 4.66
N TYR A 19 -7.45 2.02 4.48
CA TYR A 19 -6.91 2.82 5.57
C TYR A 19 -8.07 3.46 6.32
N ARG A 20 -8.23 3.08 7.59
CA ARG A 20 -9.23 3.68 8.46
C ARG A 20 -8.83 5.10 8.82
N THR A 21 -9.82 5.99 8.89
CA THR A 21 -9.62 7.34 9.43
C THR A 21 -9.46 7.33 10.95
N ASP A 22 -9.06 8.47 11.51
CA ASP A 22 -9.01 8.71 12.96
C ASP A 22 -10.37 8.48 13.64
N GLU A 23 -11.47 8.69 12.92
CA GLU A 23 -12.83 8.49 13.40
C GLU A 23 -13.26 7.01 13.33
N GLU A 24 -12.66 6.23 12.44
CA GLU A 24 -13.06 4.85 12.14
C GLU A 24 -12.23 3.78 12.86
N TYR A 25 -10.99 4.11 13.27
CA TYR A 25 -10.10 3.10 13.83
C TYR A 25 -10.56 2.64 15.22
N ILE A 26 -11.21 3.50 16.00
CA ILE A 26 -11.88 3.13 17.25
C ILE A 26 -13.36 2.84 16.95
N ASN A 27 -13.72 1.57 16.93
CA ASN A 27 -15.10 1.15 16.69
C ASN A 27 -15.68 0.40 17.91
N TYR A 28 -16.33 1.15 18.79
CA TYR A 28 -16.90 0.61 20.03
C TYR A 28 -18.01 -0.42 19.80
N ASP A 29 -18.82 -0.25 18.76
CA ASP A 29 -19.89 -1.20 18.43
C ASP A 29 -19.31 -2.56 17.99
N LEU A 30 -18.27 -2.53 17.15
CA LEU A 30 -17.51 -3.71 16.77
C LEU A 30 -16.91 -4.38 18.01
N PHE A 31 -16.25 -3.62 18.88
CA PHE A 31 -15.64 -4.18 20.09
C PHE A 31 -16.69 -4.85 20.98
N LYS A 32 -17.83 -4.19 21.21
CA LYS A 32 -18.95 -4.72 22.00
C LYS A 32 -19.50 -6.02 21.40
N ASN A 33 -19.68 -6.08 20.08
CA ASN A 33 -20.20 -7.28 19.40
C ASN A 33 -19.29 -8.51 19.57
N PHE A 34 -18.00 -8.30 19.83
CA PHE A 34 -17.02 -9.36 20.06
C PHE A 34 -16.61 -9.50 21.54
N SER A 35 -17.35 -8.89 22.47
CA SER A 35 -17.01 -8.85 23.90
C SER A 35 -15.57 -8.37 24.15
N LEU A 36 -15.17 -7.32 23.44
CA LEU A 36 -13.89 -6.66 23.59
C LEU A 36 -14.09 -5.30 24.26
N LYS A 37 -13.19 -4.99 25.19
CA LYS A 37 -13.09 -3.68 25.83
C LYS A 37 -11.79 -3.02 25.40
N LEU A 38 -11.87 -1.80 24.90
CA LEU A 38 -10.70 -0.97 24.65
C LEU A 38 -10.03 -0.60 25.98
N ILE A 39 -8.76 -0.96 26.12
CA ILE A 39 -7.92 -0.61 27.28
C ILE A 39 -7.10 0.63 26.96
N LYS A 40 -6.52 0.70 25.77
CA LYS A 40 -5.66 1.80 25.33
C LYS A 40 -5.68 1.91 23.81
N SER A 41 -5.63 3.14 23.31
CA SER A 41 -5.40 3.45 21.91
C SER A 41 -4.25 4.45 21.79
N GLU A 42 -3.37 4.24 20.82
CA GLU A 42 -2.32 5.21 20.45
C GLU A 42 -2.31 5.37 18.94
N LEU A 43 -2.31 6.62 18.48
CA LEU A 43 -2.04 6.97 17.09
C LEU A 43 -0.61 7.48 17.02
N CYS A 44 0.22 6.81 16.24
CA CYS A 44 1.61 7.16 16.03
C CYS A 44 1.80 7.56 14.58
N ASP A 45 2.37 8.74 14.37
CA ASP A 45 2.97 9.08 13.09
C ASP A 45 4.39 8.53 13.07
N THR A 46 4.74 7.80 12.01
CA THR A 46 6.14 7.50 11.73
C THR A 46 6.44 7.96 10.33
N ARG A 47 7.55 8.67 10.21
CA ARG A 47 8.15 8.90 8.90
C ARG A 47 8.70 7.59 8.40
N ILE A 48 8.58 7.36 7.10
CA ILE A 48 9.21 6.20 6.48
C ILE A 48 10.72 6.42 6.57
N ASP A 49 11.44 5.48 7.21
CA ASP A 49 12.88 5.58 7.45
C ASP A 49 13.66 5.87 6.16
N THR A 50 13.35 5.16 5.07
CA THR A 50 14.00 5.35 3.77
C THR A 50 13.82 6.76 3.20
N PHE A 51 12.67 7.40 3.44
CA PHE A 51 12.43 8.78 3.03
C PHE A 51 13.23 9.77 3.89
N THR A 52 13.35 9.49 5.19
CA THR A 52 14.19 10.29 6.10
C THR A 52 15.66 10.23 5.67
N ARG A 53 16.16 9.04 5.34
CA ARG A 53 17.52 8.82 4.86
C ARG A 53 17.80 9.49 3.51
N LEU A 54 16.82 9.51 2.60
CA LEU A 54 16.90 10.31 1.37
C LEU A 54 17.03 11.81 1.69
N GLN A 55 16.19 12.35 2.58
CA GLN A 55 16.24 13.76 2.98
C GLN A 55 17.58 14.15 3.63
N GLN A 56 18.20 13.21 4.34
CA GLN A 56 19.52 13.38 4.97
C GLN A 56 20.69 13.20 3.97
N GLY A 57 20.41 12.81 2.73
CA GLY A 57 21.43 12.56 1.70
C GLY A 57 22.19 11.24 1.89
N GLU A 58 21.69 10.32 2.72
CA GLU A 58 22.28 8.99 2.92
C GLU A 58 21.89 7.99 1.82
N LEU A 59 20.86 8.32 1.04
CA LEU A 59 20.38 7.55 -0.10
C LEU A 59 20.28 8.47 -1.31
N THR A 60 20.60 7.94 -2.48
CA THR A 60 20.26 8.59 -3.75
C THR A 60 18.76 8.44 -4.04
N LEU A 61 18.22 9.32 -4.89
CA LEU A 61 16.84 9.23 -5.36
C LEU A 61 16.55 7.87 -6.03
N ASP A 62 17.51 7.34 -6.79
CA ASP A 62 17.37 6.06 -7.49
C ASP A 62 17.31 4.87 -6.52
N GLU A 63 18.16 4.85 -5.50
CA GLU A 63 18.12 3.82 -4.45
C GLU A 63 16.80 3.87 -3.68
N PHE A 64 16.36 5.07 -3.28
CA PHE A 64 15.09 5.26 -2.60
C PHE A 64 13.92 4.73 -3.43
N VAL A 65 13.84 5.12 -4.71
CA VAL A 65 12.76 4.70 -5.62
C VAL A 65 12.74 3.19 -5.80
N LYS A 66 13.92 2.56 -5.93
CA LYS A 66 14.04 1.10 -6.06
C LYS A 66 13.58 0.38 -4.80
N ASP A 67 13.98 0.84 -3.63
CA ASP A 67 13.59 0.23 -2.36
C ASP A 67 12.09 0.43 -2.07
N HIS A 68 11.57 1.64 -2.32
CA HIS A 68 10.15 1.95 -2.16
C HIS A 68 9.28 1.12 -3.12
N THR A 69 9.70 1.01 -4.39
CA THR A 69 9.02 0.18 -5.38
C THR A 69 9.05 -1.29 -4.99
N ARG A 70 10.19 -1.80 -4.51
CA ARG A 70 10.29 -3.19 -4.02
C ARG A 70 9.30 -3.46 -2.88
N PHE A 71 9.22 -2.53 -1.93
CA PHE A 71 8.29 -2.62 -0.80
C PHE A 71 6.83 -2.70 -1.29
N LEU A 72 6.37 -1.75 -2.11
CA LEU A 72 4.99 -1.77 -2.60
C LEU A 72 4.71 -2.95 -3.54
N ARG A 73 5.66 -3.31 -4.40
CA ARG A 73 5.58 -4.46 -5.30
C ARG A 73 5.32 -5.75 -4.53
N SER A 74 5.98 -5.93 -3.38
CA SER A 74 5.80 -7.12 -2.56
C SER A 74 4.37 -7.31 -2.02
N TRP A 75 3.56 -6.25 -1.91
CA TRP A 75 2.20 -6.31 -1.34
C TRP A 75 1.12 -6.20 -2.43
N ALA A 76 1.37 -5.45 -3.51
CA ALA A 76 0.39 -5.16 -4.54
C ALA A 76 0.48 -6.07 -5.77
N GLU A 77 1.69 -6.54 -6.14
CA GLU A 77 1.85 -7.35 -7.34
C GLU A 77 1.01 -8.64 -7.34
N PRO A 78 0.89 -9.41 -6.25
CA PRO A 78 0.12 -10.66 -6.28
C PRO A 78 -1.33 -10.46 -6.72
N SER A 79 -1.98 -9.39 -6.23
CA SER A 79 -3.36 -9.05 -6.60
C SER A 79 -3.44 -8.58 -8.05
N LEU A 80 -2.50 -7.74 -8.50
CA LEU A 80 -2.46 -7.26 -9.88
C LEU A 80 -2.24 -8.41 -10.86
N ARG A 81 -1.31 -9.31 -10.55
CA ARG A 81 -1.02 -10.53 -11.31
C ARG A 81 -2.26 -11.40 -11.45
N GLU A 82 -2.94 -11.69 -10.34
CA GLU A 82 -4.18 -12.47 -10.34
C GLU A 82 -5.25 -11.86 -11.26
N THR A 83 -5.41 -10.53 -11.23
CA THR A 83 -6.31 -9.81 -12.13
C THR A 83 -5.91 -9.95 -13.61
N LEU A 84 -4.61 -9.83 -13.92
CA LEU A 84 -4.10 -9.95 -15.30
C LEU A 84 -4.23 -11.38 -15.86
N GLU A 85 -4.00 -12.39 -15.01
CA GLU A 85 -4.13 -13.81 -15.37
C GLU A 85 -5.59 -14.19 -15.63
N ARG A 86 -6.54 -13.67 -14.84
CA ARG A 86 -7.96 -14.05 -14.91
C ARG A 86 -8.76 -13.39 -16.02
N ASN A 87 -8.43 -12.15 -16.41
CA ASN A 87 -9.32 -11.37 -17.26
C ASN A 87 -9.18 -11.61 -18.76
N ASN A 88 -7.99 -12.01 -19.24
CA ASN A 88 -7.71 -12.00 -20.68
C ASN A 88 -6.93 -13.24 -21.19
N HIS A 89 -6.83 -14.31 -20.39
CA HIS A 89 -6.02 -15.49 -20.74
C HIS A 89 -4.62 -15.13 -21.24
N ARG A 90 -4.01 -14.11 -20.63
CA ARG A 90 -2.66 -13.68 -20.99
C ARG A 90 -1.69 -14.83 -20.75
N SER A 91 -0.69 -14.97 -21.62
CA SER A 91 0.42 -15.88 -21.34
C SER A 91 1.19 -15.38 -20.12
N ASN A 92 1.85 -16.30 -19.40
CA ASN A 92 2.70 -15.93 -18.26
C ASN A 92 3.74 -14.87 -18.65
N GLU A 93 4.36 -15.00 -19.83
CA GLU A 93 5.31 -14.01 -20.36
C GLU A 93 4.67 -12.64 -20.59
N GLY A 94 3.43 -12.60 -21.08
CA GLY A 94 2.68 -11.36 -21.25
C GLY A 94 2.34 -10.69 -19.91
N VAL A 95 2.05 -11.48 -18.87
CA VAL A 95 1.82 -10.96 -17.51
C VAL A 95 3.10 -10.38 -16.92
N GLU A 96 4.23 -11.09 -16.98
CA GLU A 96 5.52 -10.57 -16.49
C GLU A 96 5.90 -9.26 -17.18
N THR A 97 5.77 -9.21 -18.51
CA THR A 97 6.09 -8.02 -19.29
C THR A 97 5.26 -6.81 -18.84
N LEU A 98 3.97 -7.00 -18.58
CA LEU A 98 3.09 -5.93 -18.13
C LEU A 98 3.39 -5.48 -16.70
N LEU A 99 3.69 -6.42 -15.80
CA LEU A 99 4.07 -6.10 -14.43
C LEU A 99 5.36 -5.28 -14.41
N ASP A 100 6.36 -5.66 -15.19
CA ASP A 100 7.60 -4.88 -15.29
C ASP A 100 7.35 -3.50 -15.91
N GLN A 101 6.50 -3.37 -16.93
CA GLN A 101 6.09 -2.07 -17.46
C GLN A 101 5.38 -1.21 -16.42
N PHE A 102 4.47 -1.81 -15.65
CA PHE A 102 3.76 -1.13 -14.56
C PHE A 102 4.72 -0.61 -13.50
N TRP A 103 5.65 -1.42 -13.02
CA TRP A 103 6.59 -1.00 -11.98
C TRP A 103 7.64 -0.01 -12.47
N ASN A 104 8.10 -0.14 -13.73
CA ASN A 104 8.98 0.87 -14.34
C ASN A 104 8.27 2.22 -14.49
N LEU A 105 6.98 2.21 -14.84
CA LEU A 105 6.16 3.41 -14.86
C LEU A 105 6.02 3.99 -13.46
N TYR A 106 5.67 3.16 -12.47
CA TYR A 106 5.55 3.56 -11.07
C TYR A 106 6.83 4.25 -10.57
N GLU A 107 8.01 3.65 -10.81
CA GLU A 107 9.30 4.24 -10.43
C GLU A 107 9.51 5.63 -11.04
N ARG A 108 9.15 5.80 -12.31
CA ARG A 108 9.27 7.10 -13.00
C ARG A 108 8.36 8.15 -12.36
N GLU A 109 7.09 7.80 -12.14
CA GLU A 109 6.12 8.72 -11.53
C GLU A 109 6.53 9.11 -10.10
N VAL A 110 7.08 8.16 -9.30
CA VAL A 110 7.62 8.47 -7.97
C VAL A 110 8.75 9.51 -8.08
N LYS A 111 9.71 9.33 -8.98
CA LYS A 111 10.81 10.31 -9.16
C LYS A 111 10.31 11.71 -9.51
N GLU A 112 9.28 11.81 -10.34
CA GLU A 112 8.72 13.09 -10.79
C GLU A 112 7.91 13.78 -9.69
N LEU A 113 7.19 13.00 -8.87
CA LEU A 113 6.24 13.51 -7.89
C LEU A 113 6.80 13.58 -6.46
N LEU A 114 7.98 13.01 -6.19
CA LEU A 114 8.49 12.90 -4.83
C LEU A 114 8.62 14.25 -4.11
N ASN A 115 8.95 15.32 -4.84
CA ASN A 115 9.07 16.66 -4.27
C ASN A 115 7.72 17.34 -3.97
N GLN A 116 6.60 16.70 -4.31
CA GLN A 116 5.26 17.24 -4.16
C GLN A 116 4.52 16.68 -2.93
N PHE A 117 5.03 15.62 -2.31
CA PHE A 117 4.35 14.92 -1.21
C PHE A 117 5.33 14.60 -0.08
N ASP A 118 4.83 14.68 1.16
CA ASP A 118 5.52 14.12 2.32
C ASP A 118 5.08 12.67 2.51
N LEU A 119 6.03 11.74 2.59
CA LEU A 119 5.76 10.31 2.76
C LEU A 119 5.76 9.97 4.25
N CYS A 120 4.57 10.07 4.85
CA CYS A 120 4.30 9.68 6.24
C CYS A 120 3.35 8.49 6.32
N CYS A 121 3.52 7.66 7.34
CA CYS A 121 2.59 6.58 7.66
C CYS A 121 2.03 6.80 9.07
N PHE A 122 0.72 6.64 9.20
CA PHE A 122 0.04 6.67 10.49
C PHE A 122 -0.31 5.24 10.91
N TYR A 123 0.03 4.89 12.14
CA TYR A 123 -0.25 3.60 12.74
C TYR A 123 -1.13 3.77 13.96
N ALA A 124 -2.25 3.06 13.98
CA ALA A 124 -3.11 2.96 15.15
C ALA A 124 -2.81 1.65 15.91
N TYR A 125 -2.44 1.78 17.18
CA TYR A 125 -2.27 0.67 18.11
C TYR A 125 -3.49 0.59 19.04
N LEU A 126 -4.16 -0.56 19.03
CA LEU A 126 -5.32 -0.83 19.88
C LEU A 126 -5.00 -1.97 20.85
N ILE A 127 -5.04 -1.69 22.14
CA ILE A 127 -4.95 -2.69 23.20
C ILE A 127 -6.38 -3.02 23.63
N LEU A 128 -6.86 -4.19 23.23
CA LEU A 128 -8.18 -4.70 23.57
C LEU A 128 -8.06 -5.83 24.59
N LYS A 129 -8.97 -5.87 25.56
CA LYS A 129 -9.11 -6.99 26.50
C LYS A 129 -10.44 -7.69 26.25
N LYS A 130 -10.44 -9.02 26.27
CA LYS A 130 -11.68 -9.79 26.29
C LYS A 130 -12.44 -9.51 27.58
N ASP A 131 -13.66 -9.04 27.44
CA ASP A 131 -14.58 -8.88 28.55
C ASP A 131 -15.23 -10.26 28.81
N LEU A 132 -14.96 -10.80 30.00
CA LEU A 132 -15.57 -12.04 30.47
C LEU A 132 -16.81 -11.67 31.27
N ILE A 133 -17.81 -11.13 30.57
CA ILE A 133 -19.17 -11.00 31.10
C ILE A 133 -19.91 -12.30 30.78
#